data_AF-A0A6V1NW11-F1
#
_entry.id   AF-A0A6V1NW11-F1
#
_cell.length_a   1.000
_cell.length_b   1.000
_cell.length_c   1.000
_cell.angle_alpha   90.00
_cell.angle_beta   90.00
_cell.angle_gamma   90.00
#
_symmetry.space_group_name_H-M   'P 1'
#
loop_
_entity.id
_entity.type
_entity.pdbx_description
1 polymer ?
#
loop_
_entity_poly.entity_id
_entity_poly.type
_entity_poly.pdbx_seq_one_letter_code
_entity_poly.pdbx_strand_id
1 'polypeptide(L)'
;MDVIGGFYGSGGSRVHATKFEFHPEALAHSEDVKALNKMMDKAFDIRDQLNNKSLQRVSAEAIALKSELRKLLTSKAALDLVNRLEINGSPKWGLSQDERSLLKEARETINKC
;
A
#
# COMPACT_ATOMS: atom_id res chain seq x y z
N MET A 1 58.94 17.75 -21.97
CA MET A 1 58.08 17.74 -23.18
C MET A 1 58.39 16.41 -23.83
N ASP A 2 57.49 15.43 -23.89
CA ASP A 2 56.05 15.48 -24.13
C ASP A 2 55.26 14.46 -23.31
N VAL A 3 54.02 14.83 -23.00
CA VAL A 3 52.99 14.04 -22.32
C VAL A 3 52.28 13.21 -23.37
N ILE A 4 52.35 11.87 -23.29
CA ILE A 4 51.48 10.98 -24.06
C ILE A 4 50.34 10.53 -23.15
N GLY A 5 49.23 11.23 -23.26
CA GLY A 5 47.93 10.80 -22.76
C GLY A 5 47.20 9.87 -23.75
N GLY A 6 46.24 9.14 -23.21
CA GLY A 6 45.29 8.30 -23.94
C GLY A 6 45.43 6.82 -23.51
N PHE A 7 44.39 6.08 -23.12
CA PHE A 7 42.95 6.27 -23.20
C PHE A 7 42.30 5.23 -22.27
N TYR A 8 41.17 5.59 -21.66
CA TYR A 8 40.44 4.83 -20.64
C TYR A 8 40.04 3.42 -21.11
N GLY A 9 40.69 2.39 -20.56
CA GLY A 9 40.26 0.99 -20.64
C GLY A 9 39.45 0.55 -19.42
N SER A 10 38.46 1.34 -18.99
CA SER A 10 37.57 1.00 -17.85
C SER A 10 36.11 0.92 -18.32
N GLY A 11 35.84 0.08 -19.31
CA GLY A 11 34.52 -0.06 -19.93
C GLY A 11 33.93 -1.47 -19.92
N GLY A 12 34.58 -2.45 -19.26
CA GLY A 12 34.24 -3.87 -19.41
C GLY A 12 33.03 -4.39 -18.61
N SER A 13 32.48 -3.65 -17.65
CA SER A 13 31.47 -4.19 -16.71
C SER A 13 30.07 -3.57 -16.79
N ARG A 14 29.72 -2.87 -17.88
CA ARG A 14 28.38 -2.25 -18.02
C ARG A 14 27.45 -2.98 -19.00
N VAL A 15 27.73 -4.24 -19.36
CA VAL A 15 26.88 -5.02 -20.27
C VAL A 15 26.45 -6.33 -19.64
N HIS A 16 25.84 -6.24 -18.46
CA HIS A 16 24.75 -7.14 -18.09
C HIS A 16 23.67 -6.27 -17.44
N ALA A 17 23.05 -5.41 -18.25
CA ALA A 17 21.66 -5.10 -17.99
C ALA A 17 20.93 -6.43 -18.18
N THR A 18 20.74 -7.16 -17.08
CA THR A 18 19.75 -8.22 -16.97
C THR A 18 18.51 -7.73 -17.68
N LYS A 19 17.98 -8.53 -18.61
CA LYS A 19 16.72 -8.26 -19.29
C LYS A 19 15.77 -7.66 -18.25
N PHE A 20 15.29 -6.43 -18.47
CA PHE A 20 14.20 -5.89 -17.67
C PHE A 20 13.03 -6.83 -17.91
N GLU A 21 12.86 -7.83 -17.05
CA GLU A 21 11.66 -8.63 -17.00
C GLU A 21 10.58 -7.68 -16.50
N PHE A 22 9.85 -7.12 -17.46
CA PHE A 22 8.65 -6.37 -17.17
C PHE A 22 7.65 -7.36 -16.60
N HIS A 23 7.44 -7.28 -15.29
CA HIS A 23 6.43 -8.02 -14.55
C HIS A 23 5.16 -7.16 -14.49
N PRO A 24 4.24 -7.24 -15.48
CA PRO A 24 2.99 -6.46 -15.46
C PRO A 24 2.19 -6.70 -14.18
N GLU A 25 2.30 -7.88 -13.57
CA GLU A 25 1.71 -8.24 -12.29
C GLU A 25 2.24 -7.39 -11.12
N ALA A 26 3.45 -6.83 -11.24
CA ALA A 26 4.07 -5.96 -10.24
C ALA A 26 3.58 -4.51 -10.29
N LEU A 27 2.81 -4.14 -11.32
CA LEU A 27 2.22 -2.82 -11.45
C LEU A 27 0.86 -2.76 -10.71
N ALA A 28 0.66 -1.71 -9.92
CA ALA A 28 -0.62 -1.44 -9.28
C ALA A 28 -1.66 -1.00 -10.32
N HIS A 29 -2.83 -1.65 -10.35
CA HIS A 29 -3.95 -1.21 -11.17
C HIS A 29 -4.62 0.00 -10.53
N SER A 30 -4.92 1.02 -11.35
CA SER A 30 -5.57 2.25 -10.88
C SER A 30 -6.93 2.02 -10.22
N GLU A 31 -7.64 0.96 -10.61
CA GLU A 31 -8.92 0.57 -10.00
C GLU A 31 -8.74 0.06 -8.57
N ASP A 32 -7.69 -0.74 -8.32
CA ASP A 32 -7.38 -1.25 -6.99
C ASP A 32 -6.94 -0.12 -6.05
N VAL A 33 -6.18 0.85 -6.56
CA VAL A 33 -5.79 2.06 -5.82
C VAL A 33 -7.00 2.91 -5.44
N LYS A 34 -7.92 3.16 -6.38
CA LYS A 34 -9.17 3.88 -6.10
C LYS A 34 -10.02 3.16 -5.06
N ALA A 35 -10.08 1.84 -5.14
CA ALA A 35 -10.83 1.03 -4.20
C ALA A 35 -10.17 1.02 -2.80
N LEU A 36 -8.83 1.02 -2.72
CA LEU A 36 -8.09 1.21 -1.45
C LEU A 36 -8.42 2.55 -0.80
N ASN A 37 -8.33 3.65 -1.56
CA ASN A 37 -8.63 4.99 -1.06
C ASN A 37 -10.08 5.06 -0.55
N LYS A 38 -11.05 4.61 -1.34
CA LYS A 38 -12.46 4.59 -0.93
C LYS A 38 -12.72 3.74 0.33
N MET A 39 -12.00 2.64 0.49
CA MET A 39 -12.09 1.80 1.68
C MET A 39 -11.52 2.52 2.91
N MET A 40 -10.34 3.14 2.78
CA MET A 40 -9.68 3.85 3.86
C MET A 40 -10.42 5.13 4.26
N ASP A 41 -10.98 5.87 3.30
CA ASP A 41 -11.84 7.04 3.56
C ASP A 41 -13.04 6.64 4.42
N LYS A 42 -13.74 5.56 4.04
CA LYS A 42 -14.85 5.03 4.85
C LYS A 42 -14.40 4.57 6.24
N ALA A 43 -13.23 3.94 6.34
CA ALA A 43 -12.69 3.53 7.63
C ALA A 43 -12.37 4.74 8.51
N PHE A 44 -11.85 5.82 7.91
CA PHE A 44 -11.59 7.09 8.58
C PHE A 44 -12.88 7.75 9.05
N ASP A 45 -13.91 7.82 8.21
CA ASP A 45 -15.23 8.36 8.58
C ASP A 45 -15.84 7.61 9.77
N ILE A 46 -15.78 6.28 9.77
CA ILE A 46 -16.30 5.47 10.89
C ILE A 46 -15.48 5.70 12.16
N ARG A 47 -14.14 5.83 12.06
CA ARG A 47 -13.27 6.19 13.20
C ARG A 47 -13.59 7.57 13.75
N ASP A 48 -13.79 8.54 12.86
CA ASP A 48 -14.13 9.91 13.22
C ASP A 48 -15.48 9.96 13.93
N GLN A 49 -16.50 9.25 13.44
CA GLN A 49 -17.79 9.11 14.12
C GLN A 49 -17.66 8.46 15.51
N LEU A 50 -16.76 7.49 15.67
CA LEU A 50 -16.43 6.86 16.95
C LEU A 50 -15.74 7.81 17.94
N ASN A 51 -14.94 8.75 17.44
CA ASN A 51 -14.21 9.73 18.24
C ASN A 51 -15.05 10.98 18.57
N ASN A 52 -15.84 11.48 17.61
CA ASN A 52 -16.62 12.71 17.72
C ASN A 52 -17.90 12.52 18.53
N LYS A 53 -18.56 11.36 18.42
CA LYS A 53 -19.57 11.03 19.42
C LYS A 53 -18.81 10.73 20.71
N SER A 54 -19.22 11.32 21.82
CA SER A 54 -18.73 11.04 23.18
C SER A 54 -19.10 9.62 23.65
N LEU A 55 -18.88 8.62 22.79
CA LEU A 55 -19.04 7.18 22.97
C LEU A 55 -17.89 6.58 23.78
N GLN A 56 -17.33 7.36 24.70
CA GLN A 56 -16.44 6.84 25.73
C GLN A 56 -17.17 5.84 26.64
N ARG A 57 -18.51 5.88 26.68
CA ARG A 57 -19.34 4.80 27.21
C ARG A 57 -19.70 3.82 26.10
N VAL A 58 -19.49 2.54 26.38
CA VAL A 58 -19.90 1.40 25.55
C VAL A 58 -21.41 1.52 25.27
N SER A 59 -21.77 2.13 24.15
CA SER A 59 -23.15 2.22 23.68
C SER A 59 -23.39 1.18 22.59
N ALA A 60 -24.65 0.77 22.40
CA ALA A 60 -25.01 -0.14 21.31
C ALA A 60 -24.59 0.40 19.93
N GLU A 61 -24.65 1.72 19.73
CA GLU A 61 -24.19 2.39 18.51
C GLU A 61 -22.67 2.28 18.33
N ALA A 62 -21.89 2.47 19.40
CA ALA A 62 -20.44 2.34 19.36
C ALA A 62 -20.01 0.91 19.02
N ILE A 63 -20.71 -0.09 19.57
CA ILE A 63 -20.48 -1.50 19.28
C ILE A 63 -20.80 -1.80 17.81
N ALA A 64 -21.92 -1.28 17.30
CA ALA A 64 -22.31 -1.44 15.91
C ALA A 64 -21.27 -0.84 14.95
N LEU A 65 -20.82 0.39 15.19
CA LEU A 65 -19.79 1.06 14.38
C LEU A 65 -18.44 0.35 14.44
N LYS A 66 -18.03 -0.15 15.61
CA LYS A 66 -16.82 -0.99 15.74
C LYS A 66 -16.94 -2.29 14.96
N SER A 67 -18.11 -2.94 15.00
CA SER A 67 -18.37 -4.16 14.24
C SER A 67 -18.33 -3.88 12.73
N GLU A 68 -18.91 -2.77 12.29
CA GLU A 68 -18.90 -2.34 10.89
C GLU A 68 -17.49 -2.04 10.39
N LEU A 69 -16.71 -1.27 11.16
CA LEU A 69 -15.29 -1.01 10.86
C LEU A 69 -14.50 -2.30 10.72
N ARG A 70 -14.68 -3.24 11.66
CA ARG A 70 -14.01 -4.54 11.60
C ARG A 70 -14.43 -5.31 10.35
N LYS A 71 -15.73 -5.41 10.06
CA LYS A 71 -16.24 -6.07 8.85
C LYS A 71 -15.70 -5.46 7.58
N LEU A 72 -15.60 -4.14 7.51
CA LEU A 72 -15.08 -3.44 6.34
C LEU A 72 -13.63 -3.83 6.08
N LEU A 73 -12.79 -3.83 7.12
CA LEU A 73 -11.36 -4.11 7.02
C LEU A 73 -11.04 -5.61 6.89
N THR A 74 -11.80 -6.49 7.55
CA THR A 74 -11.60 -7.95 7.50
C THR A 74 -12.48 -8.64 6.46
N SER A 75 -13.17 -7.88 5.61
CA SER A 75 -13.94 -8.48 4.52
C SER A 75 -13.00 -9.20 3.55
N LYS A 76 -13.48 -10.30 2.95
CA LYS A 76 -12.71 -11.02 1.92
C LYS A 76 -12.28 -10.08 0.78
N ALA A 77 -13.16 -9.15 0.39
CA ALA A 77 -12.87 -8.15 -0.63
C ALA A 77 -11.73 -7.19 -0.23
N ALA A 78 -11.68 -6.75 1.03
CA ALA A 78 -10.59 -5.91 1.54
C ALA A 78 -9.27 -6.67 1.60
N LEU A 79 -9.28 -7.91 2.09
CA LEU A 79 -8.10 -8.77 2.12
C LEU A 79 -7.56 -9.05 0.71
N ASP A 80 -8.44 -9.40 -0.23
CA ASP A 80 -8.08 -9.64 -1.63
C ASP A 80 -7.56 -8.37 -2.30
N LEU A 81 -8.08 -7.19 -1.94
CA LEU A 81 -7.58 -5.91 -2.45
C LEU A 81 -6.18 -5.58 -1.91
N VAL A 82 -5.95 -5.74 -0.61
CA VAL A 82 -4.63 -5.53 -0.01
C VAL A 82 -3.62 -6.53 -0.57
N ASN A 83 -3.98 -7.81 -0.67
CA ASN A 83 -3.12 -8.84 -1.27
C ASN A 83 -2.86 -8.60 -2.76
N ARG A 84 -3.75 -7.94 -3.50
CA ARG A 84 -3.52 -7.54 -4.89
C ARG A 84 -2.61 -6.33 -5.02
N LEU A 85 -2.50 -5.49 -4.00
CA LEU A 85 -1.61 -4.32 -3.96
C LEU A 85 -0.27 -4.62 -3.28
N GLU A 86 -0.13 -5.78 -2.64
CA GLU A 86 1.12 -6.30 -2.08
C GLU A 86 1.66 -7.48 -2.89
N ILE A 87 2.98 -7.54 -3.06
CA ILE A 87 3.70 -8.73 -3.52
C ILE A 87 4.76 -9.05 -2.48
N ASN A 88 4.73 -10.26 -1.92
CA ASN A 88 5.70 -10.73 -0.92
C ASN A 88 5.87 -9.77 0.28
N GLY A 89 4.79 -9.14 0.73
CA GLY A 89 4.82 -8.17 1.84
C GLY A 89 5.40 -6.80 1.48
N SER A 90 5.61 -6.53 0.20
CA SER A 90 6.03 -5.22 -0.32
C SER A 90 4.93 -4.60 -1.18
N PRO A 91 4.72 -3.27 -1.12
CA PRO A 91 3.78 -2.58 -2.00
C PRO A 91 4.18 -2.75 -3.47
N LYS A 92 3.19 -2.93 -4.35
CA LYS A 92 3.38 -2.95 -5.80
C LYS A 92 3.98 -1.64 -6.32
N TRP A 93 4.64 -1.74 -7.47
CA TRP A 93 5.21 -0.59 -8.16
C TRP A 93 4.09 0.27 -8.76
N GLY A 94 4.31 1.58 -8.84
CA GLY A 94 3.29 2.54 -9.28
C GLY A 94 2.43 3.14 -8.17
N LEU A 95 2.57 2.67 -6.93
CA LEU A 95 1.98 3.34 -5.76
C LEU A 95 2.80 4.56 -5.35
N SER A 96 2.10 5.68 -5.11
CA SER A 96 2.67 6.90 -4.51
C SER A 96 3.10 6.65 -3.06
N GLN A 97 3.88 7.57 -2.49
CA GLN A 97 4.32 7.45 -1.09
C GLN A 97 3.13 7.42 -0.11
N ASP A 98 2.09 8.19 -0.39
CA ASP A 98 0.89 8.26 0.44
C ASP A 98 0.08 6.96 0.34
N GLU A 99 -0.09 6.43 -0.87
CA GLU A 99 -0.79 5.15 -1.11
C GLU A 99 -0.08 3.97 -0.46
N ARG A 100 1.27 3.97 -0.47
CA ARG A 100 2.06 2.95 0.25
C ARG A 100 1.86 3.05 1.76
N SER A 101 1.72 4.26 2.28
CA SER A 101 1.47 4.49 3.70
C SER A 101 0.07 4.00 4.08
N LEU A 102 -0.94 4.28 3.24
CA LEU A 102 -2.30 3.79 3.40
C LEU A 102 -2.37 2.25 3.35
N LEU A 103 -1.65 1.61 2.42
CA LEU A 103 -1.60 0.16 2.31
C LEU A 103 -1.00 -0.48 3.58
N LYS A 104 0.09 0.09 4.09
CA LYS A 104 0.70 -0.34 5.35
C LYS A 104 -0.27 -0.18 6.53
N GLU A 105 -0.93 0.98 6.63
CA GLU A 105 -1.90 1.22 7.70
C GLU A 105 -3.09 0.25 7.61
N ALA A 106 -3.60 -0.01 6.41
CA ALA A 106 -4.65 -1.00 6.18
C ALA A 106 -4.20 -2.38 6.64
N ARG A 107 -2.99 -2.82 6.27
CA ARG A 107 -2.43 -4.12 6.66
C ARG A 107 -2.26 -4.24 8.18
N GLU A 108 -1.72 -3.20 8.81
CA GLU A 108 -1.58 -3.16 10.26
C GLU A 108 -2.93 -3.21 10.97
N THR A 109 -3.92 -2.46 10.47
CA THR A 109 -5.23 -2.43 11.09
C THR A 109 -5.95 -3.77 10.96
N ILE A 110 -5.80 -4.44 9.81
CA ILE A 110 -6.29 -5.81 9.60
C ILE A 110 -5.64 -6.79 10.58
N ASN A 111 -4.32 -6.72 10.77
CA ASN A 111 -3.59 -7.59 11.69
C ASN A 111 -3.93 -7.33 13.17
N LYS A 112 -4.30 -6.10 13.52
CA LYS A 112 -4.67 -5.69 14.88
C LYS A 112 -6.13 -6.02 15.23
N CYS A 113 -6.97 -6.36 14.25
CA CYS A 113 -8.41 -6.63 14.41
C CYS A 113 -8.71 -8.11 14.69
#